data_AF-A0A7J3U617-F1
#
_entry.id   AF-A0A7J3U617-F1
#
_cell.length_a   1.000
_cell.length_b   1.000
_cell.length_c   1.000
_cell.angle_alpha   90.00
_cell.angle_beta   90.00
_cell.angle_gamma   90.00
#
_symmetry.space_group_name_H-M   'P 1'
#
loop_
_entity.id
_entity.type
_entity.pdbx_description
1 polymer ?
#
loop_
_entity_poly.entity_id
_entity_poly.type
_entity_poly.pdbx_seq_one_letter_code
_entity_poly.pdbx_strand_id
1 'polypeptide(L)'
;EKDAKAILKKMGAKPVKEKAAKKADDAEKKRDEIIKEFSKIKGIGPSKAEALYEAGFRSILELKLQPIESIARVKGVGKKYANIIKDYLTPSKDEALEEFSKIKGIGPAKTKKLVGAGYRSKLDIQVASERELEKIIGSAASEVKKSLGSVDARGILAKAEAVPPPKIEEPKKNAALRKKIQKILESSGEFLPRSVVDEIIEKIVNTDIPDKKLRELLDKVVGDYNRAMMDPLEACGIIGAQSIGEPGTQMTMRTFHYAGVAEINVTLGLPRLIEIVDARKKPSTPMMTVYLEGGYKVNRDMAKSIANKIEITRLINIAEIDTDLGNMKIIVNPNQKAIERKDISMEDIEKKLKSVRRTKINRASNSIEVLPTDETYRELQRISEELKNIKIKGIDGIKRAIIRKEKGEYVIYTEGSNFEKILAVEGVDKTRTTTNDIYAIYNVLGVEAARNSIIHEAHNTLQEQGLNVDIRHIMLVADTMTADGTVRPIGRQGVSGEKSSVIARAAFEITVNHLLKAAKKGEVDELKGVAENIIVGQPIKLGTGSVELSVDIGKMSKGE
;
A
#
# COMPACT_ATOMS: atom_id res chain seq x y z
N GLU A 1 -23.49 12.25 27.34
CA GLU A 1 -22.10 12.25 27.88
C GLU A 1 -21.94 12.87 29.27
N LYS A 2 -22.44 14.10 29.52
CA LYS A 2 -22.33 14.76 30.84
C LYS A 2 -23.06 13.99 31.96
N ASP A 3 -24.20 13.39 31.67
CA ASP A 3 -24.97 12.62 32.65
C ASP A 3 -24.31 11.29 33.01
N ALA A 4 -23.67 10.64 32.04
CA ALA A 4 -22.86 9.44 32.27
C ALA A 4 -21.64 9.74 33.18
N LYS A 5 -20.99 10.90 32.98
CA LYS A 5 -19.87 11.36 33.81
C LYS A 5 -20.29 11.72 35.25
N ALA A 6 -21.50 12.25 35.44
CA ALA A 6 -22.03 12.60 36.77
C ALA A 6 -22.33 11.36 37.63
N ILE A 7 -22.81 10.28 37.01
CA ILE A 7 -23.09 9.00 37.67
C ILE A 7 -21.78 8.29 38.05
N LEU A 8 -20.80 8.28 37.15
CA LEU A 8 -19.48 7.68 37.39
C LEU A 8 -18.71 8.34 38.55
N LYS A 9 -18.93 9.65 38.78
CA LYS A 9 -18.29 10.39 39.88
C LYS A 9 -18.91 10.08 41.25
N LYS A 10 -20.21 9.74 41.30
CA LYS A 10 -20.90 9.28 42.52
C LYS A 10 -20.48 7.86 42.95
N MET A 11 -19.86 7.08 42.06
CA MET A 11 -19.51 5.67 42.29
C MET A 11 -18.03 5.45 42.66
N GLY A 12 -17.28 6.50 43.00
CA GLY A 12 -16.01 6.37 43.73
C GLY A 12 -14.87 5.63 43.02
N ALA A 13 -14.67 5.82 41.71
CA ALA A 13 -13.59 5.16 40.98
C ALA A 13 -12.34 6.07 40.81
N LYS A 14 -11.17 5.57 41.24
CA LYS A 14 -9.83 6.06 40.84
C LYS A 14 -9.31 5.27 39.63
N PRO A 15 -8.49 5.84 38.74
CA PRO A 15 -7.93 5.12 37.59
C PRO A 15 -6.66 4.35 37.99
N VAL A 16 -6.21 3.35 37.19
CA VAL A 16 -4.79 3.12 36.79
C VAL A 16 -4.50 1.75 36.09
N LYS A 17 -3.91 1.85 34.88
CA LYS A 17 -2.72 1.18 34.27
C LYS A 17 -2.42 -0.35 34.23
N GLU A 18 -3.32 -1.30 34.49
CA GLU A 18 -2.88 -2.73 34.52
C GLU A 18 -2.89 -3.54 33.20
N LYS A 19 -3.48 -3.05 32.10
CA LYS A 19 -3.67 -3.89 30.88
C LYS A 19 -2.44 -4.03 29.97
N ALA A 20 -1.36 -3.28 30.19
CA ALA A 20 -0.13 -3.38 29.39
C ALA A 20 0.82 -4.50 29.86
N ALA A 21 0.80 -4.87 31.15
CA ALA A 21 1.74 -5.84 31.72
C ALA A 21 1.46 -7.29 31.27
N LYS A 22 0.18 -7.71 31.26
CA LYS A 22 -0.18 -9.11 30.94
C LYS A 22 0.09 -9.54 29.49
N LYS A 23 0.14 -8.62 28.53
CA LYS A 23 0.51 -8.93 27.14
C LYS A 23 2.03 -9.03 26.95
N ALA A 24 2.82 -8.42 27.81
CA ALA A 24 4.28 -8.55 27.79
C ALA A 24 4.70 -9.94 28.31
N ASP A 25 4.06 -10.42 29.39
CA ASP A 25 4.40 -11.69 30.05
C ASP A 25 4.25 -12.93 29.14
N ASP A 26 3.25 -12.96 28.25
CA ASP A 26 3.02 -14.09 27.34
C ASP A 26 3.96 -14.09 26.11
N ALA A 27 4.47 -12.91 25.73
CA ALA A 27 5.47 -12.79 24.67
C ALA A 27 6.88 -13.16 25.18
N GLU A 28 7.20 -12.81 26.43
CA GLU A 28 8.45 -13.20 27.08
C GLU A 28 8.57 -14.72 27.26
N LYS A 29 7.50 -15.40 27.66
CA LYS A 29 7.51 -16.88 27.79
C LYS A 29 7.82 -17.60 26.47
N LYS A 30 7.23 -17.16 25.35
CA LYS A 30 7.49 -17.75 24.02
C LYS A 30 8.91 -17.46 23.53
N ARG A 31 9.46 -16.29 23.85
CA ARG A 31 10.86 -15.94 23.57
C ARG A 31 11.81 -16.89 24.31
N ASP A 32 11.57 -17.11 25.60
CA ASP A 32 12.43 -17.96 26.44
C ASP A 32 12.42 -19.43 26.01
N GLU A 33 11.28 -19.95 25.55
CA GLU A 33 11.17 -21.31 24.99
C GLU A 33 12.01 -21.48 23.72
N ILE A 34 11.96 -20.52 22.80
CA ILE A 34 12.71 -20.57 21.53
C ILE A 34 14.21 -20.41 21.77
N ILE A 35 14.62 -19.52 22.68
CA ILE A 35 16.03 -19.37 23.07
C ILE A 35 16.56 -20.65 23.71
N LYS A 36 15.75 -21.32 24.55
CA LYS A 36 16.10 -22.63 25.12
C LYS A 36 16.26 -23.69 24.03
N GLU A 37 15.42 -23.71 23.01
CA GLU A 37 15.58 -24.64 21.88
C GLU A 37 16.87 -24.41 21.09
N PHE A 38 17.23 -23.15 20.79
CA PHE A 38 18.49 -22.84 20.12
C PHE A 38 19.72 -23.14 20.96
N SER A 39 19.63 -23.01 22.29
CA SER A 39 20.72 -23.34 23.21
C SER A 39 21.07 -24.83 23.27
N LYS A 40 20.17 -25.72 22.82
CA LYS A 40 20.43 -27.16 22.75
C LYS A 40 21.38 -27.56 21.61
N ILE A 41 21.69 -26.64 20.69
CA ILE A 41 22.61 -26.88 19.57
C ILE A 41 24.05 -26.85 20.09
N LYS A 42 24.82 -27.91 19.80
CA LYS A 42 26.19 -28.09 20.31
C LYS A 42 27.09 -26.91 19.89
N GLY A 43 27.60 -26.15 20.87
CA GLY A 43 28.50 -25.01 20.64
C GLY A 43 27.83 -23.64 20.56
N ILE A 44 26.49 -23.55 20.72
CA ILE A 44 25.77 -22.28 20.90
C ILE A 44 25.53 -22.02 22.39
N GLY A 45 26.02 -20.90 22.92
CA GLY A 45 25.64 -20.41 24.25
C GLY A 45 24.39 -19.53 24.22
N PRO A 46 23.77 -19.21 25.38
CA PRO A 46 22.52 -18.45 25.45
C PRO A 46 22.57 -17.10 24.73
N SER A 47 23.70 -16.40 24.80
CA SER A 47 23.91 -15.12 24.10
C SER A 47 23.83 -15.23 22.57
N LYS A 48 24.26 -16.37 21.99
CA LYS A 48 24.17 -16.60 20.53
C LYS A 48 22.81 -17.10 20.10
N ALA A 49 22.14 -17.87 20.95
CA ALA A 49 20.75 -18.27 20.75
C ALA A 49 19.82 -17.04 20.73
N GLU A 50 20.08 -16.08 21.60
CA GLU A 50 19.38 -14.79 21.61
C GLU A 50 19.68 -13.96 20.35
N ALA A 51 20.93 -13.90 19.91
CA ALA A 51 21.29 -13.22 18.66
C ALA A 51 20.61 -13.83 17.42
N LEU A 52 20.43 -15.16 17.39
CA LEU A 52 19.67 -15.84 16.32
C LEU A 52 18.18 -15.49 16.37
N TYR A 53 17.60 -15.38 17.57
CA TYR A 53 16.21 -14.96 17.75
C TYR A 53 16.01 -13.49 17.33
N GLU A 54 16.91 -12.58 17.73
CA GLU A 54 16.88 -11.17 17.34
C GLU A 54 17.07 -10.97 15.82
N ALA A 55 17.81 -11.88 15.17
CA ALA A 55 17.94 -11.91 13.71
C ALA A 55 16.67 -12.43 12.99
N GLY A 56 15.65 -12.85 13.73
CA GLY A 56 14.33 -13.23 13.21
C GLY A 56 14.13 -14.73 13.02
N PHE A 57 15.06 -15.60 13.44
CA PHE A 57 14.88 -17.04 13.38
C PHE A 57 13.95 -17.52 14.50
N ARG A 58 12.86 -18.21 14.13
CA ARG A 58 11.81 -18.65 15.05
C ARG A 58 11.74 -20.16 15.22
N SER A 59 12.48 -20.94 14.42
CA SER A 59 12.54 -22.40 14.55
C SER A 59 13.87 -23.01 14.07
N ILE A 60 14.17 -24.23 14.53
CA ILE A 60 15.35 -25.00 14.08
C ILE A 60 15.25 -25.37 12.58
N LEU A 61 14.03 -25.55 12.06
CA LEU A 61 13.78 -25.81 10.64
C LEU A 61 14.19 -24.61 9.76
N GLU A 62 13.96 -23.39 10.21
CA GLU A 62 14.40 -22.17 9.49
C GLU A 62 15.93 -22.08 9.43
N LEU A 63 16.63 -22.41 10.53
CA LEU A 63 18.09 -22.46 10.54
C LEU A 63 18.66 -23.51 9.57
N LYS A 64 17.95 -24.62 9.37
CA LYS A 64 18.36 -25.68 8.41
C LYS A 64 18.26 -25.22 6.96
N LEU A 65 17.22 -24.44 6.62
CA LEU A 65 16.94 -23.99 5.26
C LEU A 65 17.82 -22.81 4.82
N GLN A 66 18.41 -22.07 5.76
CA GLN A 66 19.15 -20.85 5.45
C GLN A 66 20.60 -21.11 5.02
N PRO A 67 21.15 -20.34 4.06
CA PRO A 67 22.56 -20.41 3.68
C PRO A 67 23.49 -20.14 4.86
N ILE A 68 24.68 -20.75 4.84
CA ILE A 68 25.72 -20.56 5.87
C ILE A 68 26.06 -19.06 6.00
N GLU A 69 26.06 -18.34 4.87
CA GLU A 69 26.35 -16.91 4.83
C GLU A 69 25.31 -16.06 5.56
N SER A 70 24.02 -16.42 5.51
CA SER A 70 22.95 -15.72 6.22
C SER A 70 23.08 -15.89 7.73
N ILE A 71 23.41 -17.10 8.19
CA ILE A 71 23.63 -17.40 9.62
C ILE A 71 24.93 -16.74 10.11
N ALA A 72 25.97 -16.70 9.28
CA ALA A 72 27.25 -16.09 9.61
C ALA A 72 27.19 -14.55 9.73
N ARG A 73 26.25 -13.90 9.04
CA ARG A 73 26.01 -12.45 9.11
C ARG A 73 25.33 -12.01 10.41
N VAL A 74 24.77 -12.94 11.18
CA VAL A 74 24.20 -12.65 12.51
C VAL A 74 25.31 -12.22 13.46
N LYS A 75 25.11 -11.06 14.09
CA LYS A 75 26.07 -10.44 15.01
C LYS A 75 26.36 -11.41 16.17
N GLY A 76 27.61 -11.84 16.31
CA GLY A 76 28.06 -12.76 17.38
C GLY A 76 28.10 -14.26 17.03
N VAL A 77 27.57 -14.68 15.87
CA VAL A 77 27.64 -16.09 15.41
C VAL A 77 28.89 -16.30 14.54
N GLY A 78 29.06 -15.54 13.47
CA GLY A 78 30.23 -15.63 12.58
C GLY A 78 30.33 -16.96 11.79
N LYS A 79 31.26 -17.03 10.83
CA LYS A 79 31.38 -18.17 9.89
C LYS A 79 31.70 -19.50 10.58
N LYS A 80 32.51 -19.47 11.65
CA LYS A 80 32.94 -20.67 12.39
C LYS A 80 31.75 -21.36 13.08
N TYR A 81 30.88 -20.60 13.75
CA TYR A 81 29.71 -21.18 14.40
C TYR A 81 28.58 -21.46 13.42
N ALA A 82 28.41 -20.66 12.36
CA ALA A 82 27.45 -20.98 11.29
C ALA A 82 27.73 -22.36 10.65
N ASN A 83 29.02 -22.72 10.46
CA ASN A 83 29.41 -24.06 10.02
C ASN A 83 29.06 -25.12 11.07
N ILE A 84 29.41 -24.92 12.34
CA ILE A 84 29.09 -25.88 13.42
C ILE A 84 27.57 -26.11 13.54
N ILE A 85 26.78 -25.04 13.44
CA ILE A 85 25.31 -25.11 13.48
C ILE A 85 24.80 -25.93 12.31
N LYS A 86 25.35 -25.70 11.11
CA LYS A 86 24.89 -26.43 9.92
C LYS A 86 25.37 -27.87 9.91
N ASP A 87 26.59 -28.14 10.37
CA ASP A 87 27.17 -29.47 10.54
C ASP A 87 26.45 -30.28 11.64
N TYR A 88 25.83 -29.62 12.61
CA TYR A 88 24.96 -30.25 13.62
C TYR A 88 23.53 -30.52 13.11
N LEU A 89 23.02 -29.67 12.23
CA LEU A 89 21.64 -29.74 11.70
C LEU A 89 21.52 -30.54 10.39
N THR A 90 22.63 -30.89 9.76
CA THR A 90 22.70 -31.75 8.57
C THR A 90 23.50 -33.01 8.88
N PRO A 91 23.08 -34.21 8.44
CA PRO A 91 23.83 -35.44 8.67
C PRO A 91 25.24 -35.34 8.05
N SER A 92 26.20 -35.99 8.69
CA SER A 92 27.60 -36.00 8.27
C SER A 92 27.77 -36.61 6.86
N LYS A 93 28.88 -36.30 6.18
CA LYS A 93 29.16 -36.82 4.82
C LYS A 93 29.09 -38.35 4.74
N ASP A 94 29.42 -39.03 5.85
CA ASP A 94 29.45 -40.49 5.94
C ASP A 94 28.05 -41.08 6.16
N GLU A 95 27.18 -40.41 6.92
CA GLU A 95 25.76 -40.80 7.08
C GLU A 95 24.95 -40.60 5.79
N ALA A 96 25.23 -39.53 5.04
CA ALA A 96 24.60 -39.30 3.73
C ALA A 96 25.04 -40.35 2.69
N LEU A 97 26.28 -40.85 2.78
CA LEU A 97 26.78 -41.94 1.95
C LEU A 97 25.99 -43.24 2.23
N GLU A 98 25.73 -43.55 3.50
CA GLU A 98 24.91 -44.70 3.88
C GLU A 98 23.44 -44.54 3.46
N GLU A 99 22.82 -43.39 3.69
CA GLU A 99 21.41 -43.15 3.34
C GLU A 99 21.17 -43.24 1.83
N PHE A 100 22.05 -42.64 1.02
CA PHE A 100 21.92 -42.68 -0.43
C PHE A 100 22.27 -44.06 -1.02
N SER A 101 23.12 -44.85 -0.37
CA SER A 101 23.40 -46.24 -0.79
C SER A 101 22.18 -47.16 -0.63
N LYS A 102 21.25 -46.83 0.28
CA LYS A 102 20.00 -47.57 0.50
C LYS A 102 18.93 -47.24 -0.56
N ILE A 103 19.16 -46.26 -1.44
CA ILE A 103 18.22 -45.87 -2.50
C ILE A 103 18.44 -46.75 -3.73
N LYS A 104 17.38 -47.44 -4.16
CA LYS A 104 17.39 -48.36 -5.30
C LYS A 104 17.83 -47.61 -6.58
N GLY A 105 18.91 -48.05 -7.21
CA GLY A 105 19.44 -47.46 -8.46
C GLY A 105 20.65 -46.52 -8.31
N ILE A 106 21.10 -46.21 -7.09
CA ILE A 106 22.30 -45.39 -6.84
C ILE A 106 23.45 -46.27 -6.33
N GLY A 107 24.45 -46.52 -7.18
CA GLY A 107 25.70 -47.18 -6.78
C GLY A 107 26.67 -46.23 -6.04
N PRO A 108 27.69 -46.75 -5.34
CA PRO A 108 28.61 -45.97 -4.48
C PRO A 108 29.35 -44.85 -5.21
N ALA A 109 29.63 -45.02 -6.52
CA ALA A 109 30.25 -43.99 -7.35
C ALA A 109 29.29 -42.81 -7.66
N LYS A 110 27.99 -43.08 -7.83
CA LYS A 110 26.96 -42.06 -8.06
C LYS A 110 26.60 -41.33 -6.77
N THR A 111 26.61 -42.05 -5.65
CA THR A 111 26.44 -41.46 -4.31
C THR A 111 27.53 -40.45 -3.98
N LYS A 112 28.80 -40.79 -4.23
CA LYS A 112 29.92 -39.85 -4.04
C LYS A 112 29.78 -38.59 -4.90
N LYS A 113 29.22 -38.70 -6.11
CA LYS A 113 28.94 -37.55 -6.99
C LYS A 113 27.81 -36.66 -6.46
N LEU A 114 26.73 -37.25 -5.92
CA LEU A 114 25.64 -36.49 -5.31
C LEU A 114 26.08 -35.74 -4.05
N VAL A 115 26.85 -36.41 -3.18
CA VAL A 115 27.43 -35.78 -1.99
C VAL A 115 28.46 -34.71 -2.36
N GLY A 116 29.25 -34.95 -3.42
CA GLY A 116 30.18 -33.96 -3.98
C GLY A 116 29.50 -32.74 -4.60
N ALA A 117 28.31 -32.92 -5.17
CA ALA A 117 27.46 -31.84 -5.68
C ALA A 117 26.67 -31.10 -4.58
N GLY A 118 26.80 -31.51 -3.32
CA GLY A 118 26.25 -30.80 -2.17
C GLY A 118 24.88 -31.29 -1.69
N TYR A 119 24.32 -32.35 -2.27
CA TYR A 119 23.11 -33.00 -1.76
C TYR A 119 23.44 -33.80 -0.50
N ARG A 120 22.74 -33.55 0.62
CA ARG A 120 23.06 -34.14 1.92
C ARG A 120 21.89 -34.87 2.59
N SER A 121 20.69 -34.77 2.03
CA SER A 121 19.50 -35.46 2.53
C SER A 121 18.60 -35.97 1.41
N LYS A 122 17.74 -36.93 1.77
CA LYS A 122 16.69 -37.48 0.89
C LYS A 122 15.74 -36.40 0.33
N LEU A 123 15.45 -35.36 1.12
CA LEU A 123 14.63 -34.22 0.71
C LEU A 123 15.29 -33.37 -0.37
N ASP A 124 16.62 -33.20 -0.32
CA ASP A 124 17.34 -32.39 -1.31
C ASP A 124 17.23 -33.01 -2.71
N ILE A 125 17.20 -34.34 -2.80
CA ILE A 125 17.00 -35.08 -4.05
C ILE A 125 15.54 -35.01 -4.52
N GLN A 126 14.57 -34.97 -3.61
CA GLN A 126 13.13 -34.84 -3.94
C GLN A 126 12.76 -33.45 -4.50
N VAL A 127 13.47 -32.40 -4.04
CA VAL A 127 13.26 -31.01 -4.47
C VAL A 127 14.04 -30.68 -5.76
N ALA A 128 15.14 -31.38 -6.02
CA ALA A 128 15.97 -31.18 -7.21
C ALA A 128 15.20 -31.45 -8.50
N SER A 129 15.45 -30.63 -9.52
CA SER A 129 14.83 -30.85 -10.83
C SER A 129 15.39 -32.10 -11.51
N GLU A 130 14.56 -32.75 -12.32
CA GLU A 130 14.93 -33.99 -13.03
C GLU A 130 16.19 -33.77 -13.90
N ARG A 131 16.28 -32.58 -14.53
CA ARG A 131 17.40 -32.15 -15.38
C ARG A 131 18.71 -31.94 -14.61
N GLU A 132 18.64 -31.52 -13.35
CA GLU A 132 19.84 -31.34 -12.51
C GLU A 132 20.38 -32.69 -12.04
N LEU A 133 19.49 -33.61 -11.66
CA LEU A 133 19.87 -34.98 -11.34
C LEU A 133 20.42 -35.73 -12.55
N GLU A 134 19.85 -35.56 -13.74
CA GLU A 134 20.36 -36.15 -14.98
C GLU A 134 21.80 -35.74 -15.29
N LYS A 135 22.17 -34.48 -15.04
CA LYS A 135 23.56 -34.01 -15.23
C LYS A 135 24.55 -34.68 -14.28
N ILE A 136 24.11 -35.13 -13.11
CA ILE A 136 24.98 -35.65 -12.05
C ILE A 136 25.05 -37.18 -12.07
N ILE A 137 23.89 -37.85 -12.21
CA ILE A 137 23.74 -39.31 -12.11
C ILE A 137 23.29 -39.99 -13.42
N GLY A 138 23.07 -39.21 -14.49
CA GLY A 138 22.71 -39.71 -15.82
C GLY A 138 21.32 -40.30 -15.90
N SER A 139 21.16 -41.38 -16.69
CA SER A 139 19.90 -42.09 -16.93
C SER A 139 19.22 -42.64 -15.67
N ALA A 140 19.93 -42.72 -14.53
CA ALA A 140 19.37 -43.17 -13.25
C ALA A 140 18.51 -42.09 -12.55
N ALA A 141 18.53 -40.84 -13.01
CA ALA A 141 17.76 -39.76 -12.40
C ALA A 141 16.24 -40.00 -12.42
N SER A 142 15.73 -40.59 -13.50
CA SER A 142 14.31 -40.89 -13.68
C SER A 142 13.83 -42.02 -12.75
N GLU A 143 14.64 -43.06 -12.54
CA GLU A 143 14.35 -44.14 -11.60
C GLU A 143 14.43 -43.67 -10.13
N VAL A 144 15.45 -42.88 -9.80
CA VAL A 144 15.63 -42.32 -8.46
C VAL A 144 14.43 -41.44 -8.11
N LYS A 145 13.99 -40.54 -8.99
CA LYS A 145 12.86 -39.66 -8.70
C LYS A 145 11.52 -40.40 -8.62
N LYS A 146 11.32 -41.46 -9.43
CA LYS A 146 10.16 -42.37 -9.30
C LYS A 146 10.13 -43.08 -7.95
N SER A 147 11.27 -43.48 -7.41
CA SER A 147 11.36 -44.15 -6.11
C SER A 147 11.12 -43.24 -4.90
N LEU A 148 11.41 -41.94 -5.06
CA LEU A 148 11.38 -40.94 -3.99
C LEU A 148 10.10 -40.09 -3.99
N GLY A 149 9.44 -39.93 -5.14
CA GLY A 149 8.33 -38.99 -5.32
C GLY A 149 8.82 -37.54 -5.46
N SER A 150 8.15 -36.74 -6.30
CA SER A 150 8.46 -35.32 -6.47
C SER A 150 7.66 -34.47 -5.48
N VAL A 151 8.33 -33.55 -4.77
CA VAL A 151 7.65 -32.49 -4.02
C VAL A 151 7.80 -31.20 -4.82
N ASP A 152 6.69 -30.67 -5.31
CA ASP A 152 6.68 -29.45 -6.13
C ASP A 152 7.07 -28.23 -5.26
N ALA A 153 8.29 -27.72 -5.47
CA ALA A 153 8.79 -26.51 -4.80
C ALA A 153 7.91 -25.28 -5.06
N ARG A 154 7.12 -25.29 -6.14
CA ARG A 154 6.10 -24.25 -6.44
C ARG A 154 4.93 -24.26 -5.45
N GLY A 155 4.53 -25.40 -4.92
CA GLY A 155 3.44 -25.50 -3.94
C GLY A 155 3.82 -25.00 -2.54
N ILE A 156 5.12 -25.01 -2.22
CA ILE A 156 5.65 -24.51 -0.94
C ILE A 156 5.90 -22.99 -1.02
N LEU A 157 6.39 -22.48 -2.16
CA LEU A 157 6.53 -21.05 -2.42
C LEU A 157 5.17 -20.33 -2.52
N ALA A 158 4.14 -20.96 -3.09
CA ALA A 158 2.78 -20.39 -3.12
C ALA A 158 2.09 -20.38 -1.73
N LYS A 159 2.65 -21.07 -0.74
CA LYS A 159 2.18 -21.04 0.66
C LYS A 159 3.03 -20.11 1.54
N ALA A 160 4.12 -19.55 1.02
CA ALA A 160 4.82 -18.43 1.64
C ALA A 160 4.20 -17.13 1.10
N GLU A 161 3.62 -16.35 2.02
CA GLU A 161 2.96 -15.04 1.80
C GLU A 161 1.54 -15.06 1.21
N ALA A 162 0.68 -15.91 1.74
CA ALA A 162 -0.56 -15.34 2.26
C ALA A 162 -0.27 -15.05 3.73
N VAL A 163 0.21 -13.84 4.06
CA VAL A 163 0.18 -13.40 5.46
C VAL A 163 -1.29 -13.42 5.83
N PRO A 164 -1.76 -14.38 6.66
CA PRO A 164 -3.16 -14.35 7.05
C PRO A 164 -3.39 -12.99 7.72
N PRO A 165 -4.51 -12.30 7.43
CA PRO A 165 -4.78 -11.01 8.04
C PRO A 165 -4.55 -11.14 9.55
N PRO A 166 -3.84 -10.18 10.17
CA PRO A 166 -3.43 -10.31 11.57
C PRO A 166 -4.65 -10.72 12.39
N LYS A 167 -4.63 -11.93 12.95
CA LYS A 167 -5.68 -12.38 13.85
C LYS A 167 -5.61 -11.49 15.07
N ILE A 168 -6.50 -10.49 15.12
CA ILE A 168 -6.69 -9.67 16.31
C ILE A 168 -7.19 -10.63 17.38
N GLU A 169 -6.31 -11.05 18.29
CA GLU A 169 -6.67 -11.87 19.44
C GLU A 169 -7.52 -11.02 20.38
N GLU A 170 -8.84 -11.09 20.19
CA GLU A 170 -9.80 -10.46 21.08
C GLU A 170 -9.73 -11.15 22.47
N PRO A 171 -9.71 -10.40 23.58
CA PRO A 171 -9.76 -10.97 24.92
C PRO A 171 -10.96 -11.92 25.05
N LYS A 172 -10.78 -13.12 25.63
CA LYS A 172 -11.85 -14.13 25.79
C LYS A 172 -13.14 -13.58 26.43
N LYS A 173 -13.03 -12.59 27.32
CA LYS A 173 -14.16 -11.88 27.94
C LYS A 173 -14.99 -11.06 26.92
N ASN A 174 -14.33 -10.37 26.00
CA ASN A 174 -14.98 -9.57 24.95
C ASN A 174 -15.70 -10.48 23.95
N ALA A 175 -15.08 -11.61 23.58
CA ALA A 175 -15.69 -12.59 22.69
C ALA A 175 -16.95 -13.23 23.29
N ALA A 176 -16.96 -13.50 24.61
CA ALA A 176 -18.14 -14.03 25.30
C ALA A 176 -19.28 -13.00 25.39
N LEU A 177 -18.96 -11.73 25.72
CA LEU A 177 -19.92 -10.62 25.73
C LEU A 177 -20.47 -10.35 24.34
N ARG A 178 -19.64 -10.36 23.28
CA ARG A 178 -20.11 -10.19 21.90
C ARG A 178 -21.07 -11.31 21.50
N LYS A 179 -20.75 -12.57 21.82
CA LYS A 179 -21.68 -13.69 21.58
C LYS A 179 -23.00 -13.54 22.33
N LYS A 180 -22.98 -13.01 23.57
CA LYS A 180 -24.21 -12.73 24.33
C LYS A 180 -25.04 -11.62 23.67
N ILE A 181 -24.42 -10.50 23.31
CA ILE A 181 -25.10 -9.37 22.65
C ILE A 181 -25.66 -9.81 21.30
N GLN A 182 -24.87 -10.58 20.53
CA GLN A 182 -25.29 -11.09 19.23
C GLN A 182 -26.48 -12.05 19.35
N LYS A 183 -26.50 -12.94 20.35
CA LYS A 183 -27.68 -13.78 20.62
C LYS A 183 -28.92 -12.97 20.99
N ILE A 184 -28.76 -11.87 21.74
CA ILE A 184 -29.87 -10.99 22.12
C ILE A 184 -30.41 -10.27 20.86
N LEU A 185 -29.51 -9.75 20.03
CA LEU A 185 -29.87 -9.09 18.76
C LEU A 185 -30.53 -10.07 17.76
N GLU A 186 -30.01 -11.29 17.64
CA GLU A 186 -30.62 -12.34 16.81
C GLU A 186 -32.02 -12.72 17.31
N SER A 187 -32.25 -12.68 18.63
CA SER A 187 -33.57 -12.96 19.20
C SER A 187 -34.59 -11.82 19.01
N SER A 188 -34.14 -10.58 18.85
CA SER A 188 -35.00 -9.43 18.55
C SER A 188 -35.15 -9.16 17.05
N GLY A 189 -34.32 -9.80 16.20
CA GLY A 189 -34.31 -9.56 14.75
C GLY A 189 -33.71 -8.20 14.35
N GLU A 190 -32.98 -7.56 15.25
CA GLU A 190 -32.46 -6.21 15.07
C GLU A 190 -30.97 -6.21 14.72
N PHE A 191 -30.55 -5.24 13.91
CA PHE A 191 -29.18 -5.15 13.40
C PHE A 191 -28.43 -3.95 13.98
N LEU A 192 -27.23 -4.19 14.52
CA LEU A 192 -26.29 -3.14 14.92
C LEU A 192 -24.92 -3.33 14.26
N PRO A 193 -24.26 -2.26 13.79
CA PRO A 193 -22.91 -2.33 13.26
C PRO A 193 -21.90 -2.82 14.30
N ARG A 194 -20.90 -3.60 13.85
CA ARG A 194 -19.84 -4.14 14.72
C ARG A 194 -19.11 -3.06 15.51
N SER A 195 -18.86 -1.89 14.91
CA SER A 195 -18.19 -0.77 15.59
C SER A 195 -18.98 -0.28 16.82
N VAL A 196 -20.31 -0.22 16.73
CA VAL A 196 -21.18 0.18 17.83
C VAL A 196 -21.18 -0.90 18.92
N VAL A 197 -21.28 -2.16 18.52
CA VAL A 197 -21.20 -3.31 19.44
C VAL A 197 -19.86 -3.32 20.18
N ASP A 198 -18.77 -2.98 19.49
CA ASP A 198 -17.43 -2.96 20.08
C ASP A 198 -17.28 -1.81 21.08
N GLU A 199 -17.82 -0.65 20.78
CA GLU A 199 -17.86 0.49 21.71
C GLU A 199 -18.71 0.18 22.96
N ILE A 200 -19.82 -0.53 22.78
CA ILE A 200 -20.65 -1.03 23.90
C ILE A 200 -19.84 -2.01 24.75
N ILE A 201 -19.16 -2.97 24.14
CA ILE A 201 -18.33 -3.96 24.84
C ILE A 201 -17.23 -3.26 25.64
N GLU A 202 -16.50 -2.32 25.05
CA GLU A 202 -15.44 -1.59 25.75
C GLU A 202 -15.95 -0.88 27.02
N LYS A 203 -17.14 -0.29 26.95
CA LYS A 203 -17.78 0.40 28.09
C LYS A 203 -18.34 -0.59 29.14
N ILE A 204 -18.82 -1.76 28.71
CA ILE A 204 -19.44 -2.76 29.60
C ILE A 204 -18.41 -3.69 30.25
N VAL A 205 -17.26 -3.97 29.63
CA VAL A 205 -16.27 -4.94 30.15
C VAL A 205 -15.79 -4.65 31.58
N ASN A 206 -15.88 -3.39 32.04
CA ASN A 206 -15.47 -3.00 33.39
C ASN A 206 -16.65 -2.84 34.36
N THR A 207 -17.89 -3.05 33.91
CA THR A 207 -19.11 -2.93 34.72
C THR A 207 -19.89 -4.23 34.60
N ASP A 208 -19.95 -5.03 35.66
CA ASP A 208 -20.72 -6.28 35.66
C ASP A 208 -22.23 -5.92 35.71
N ILE A 209 -22.84 -5.75 34.54
CA ILE A 209 -24.25 -5.32 34.40
C ILE A 209 -25.14 -6.57 34.34
N PRO A 210 -26.24 -6.63 35.12
CA PRO A 210 -27.20 -7.72 35.03
C PRO A 210 -27.89 -7.77 33.65
N ASP A 211 -28.15 -8.98 33.15
CA ASP A 211 -28.68 -9.24 31.79
C ASP A 211 -29.95 -8.43 31.46
N LYS A 212 -30.78 -8.11 32.46
CA LYS A 212 -32.01 -7.31 32.27
C LYS A 212 -31.71 -5.85 31.90
N LYS A 213 -30.70 -5.23 32.52
CA LYS A 213 -30.27 -3.86 32.21
C LYS A 213 -29.49 -3.80 30.89
N LEU A 214 -28.81 -4.89 30.53
CA LEU A 214 -28.17 -5.01 29.23
C LEU A 214 -29.20 -4.99 28.10
N ARG A 215 -30.32 -5.71 28.25
CA ARG A 215 -31.43 -5.67 27.28
C ARG A 215 -32.01 -4.27 27.13
N GLU A 216 -32.35 -3.60 28.23
CA GLU A 216 -32.90 -2.24 28.17
C GLU A 216 -31.94 -1.23 27.50
N LEU A 217 -30.64 -1.38 27.72
CA LEU A 217 -29.63 -0.56 27.04
C LEU A 217 -29.61 -0.85 25.54
N LEU A 218 -29.64 -2.12 25.14
CA LEU A 218 -29.66 -2.52 23.74
C LEU A 218 -30.93 -2.00 23.06
N ASP A 219 -32.09 -2.13 23.68
CA ASP A 219 -33.37 -1.66 23.14
C ASP A 219 -33.35 -0.14 22.89
N LYS A 220 -32.76 0.65 23.81
CA LYS A 220 -32.60 2.10 23.62
C LYS A 220 -31.63 2.42 22.48
N VAL A 221 -30.49 1.73 22.41
CA VAL A 221 -29.49 1.94 21.35
C VAL A 221 -30.08 1.59 19.99
N VAL A 222 -30.84 0.49 19.89
CA VAL A 222 -31.50 0.13 18.65
C VAL A 222 -32.60 1.12 18.31
N GLY A 223 -33.39 1.58 19.29
CA GLY A 223 -34.37 2.64 19.08
C GLY A 223 -33.77 3.92 18.52
N ASP A 224 -32.63 4.36 19.08
CA ASP A 224 -31.89 5.53 18.58
C ASP A 224 -31.28 5.28 17.20
N TYR A 225 -30.73 4.09 16.94
CA TYR A 225 -30.17 3.72 15.64
C TYR A 225 -31.24 3.69 14.55
N ASN A 226 -32.39 3.06 14.82
CA ASN A 226 -33.50 2.97 13.88
C ASN A 226 -34.09 4.35 13.56
N ARG A 227 -34.15 5.25 14.55
CA ARG A 227 -34.58 6.64 14.34
C ARG A 227 -33.58 7.45 13.54
N ALA A 228 -32.28 7.12 13.63
CA ALA A 228 -31.21 7.81 12.91
C ALA A 228 -30.94 7.24 11.50
N MET A 229 -31.68 6.21 11.08
CA MET A 229 -31.58 5.70 9.70
C MET A 229 -32.09 6.74 8.72
N MET A 230 -31.50 6.75 7.52
CA MET A 230 -31.94 7.61 6.43
C MET A 230 -33.31 7.13 5.92
N ASP A 231 -34.24 8.06 5.75
CA ASP A 231 -35.54 7.76 5.16
C ASP A 231 -35.37 7.20 3.74
N PRO A 232 -36.12 6.15 3.37
CA PRO A 232 -36.05 5.58 2.04
C PRO A 232 -36.49 6.63 1.00
N LEU A 233 -35.92 6.56 -0.20
CA LEU A 233 -36.24 7.43 -1.35
C LEU A 233 -35.80 8.89 -1.19
N GLU A 234 -35.05 9.21 -0.14
CA GLU A 234 -34.42 10.51 0.06
C GLU A 234 -33.38 10.81 -1.03
N ALA A 235 -33.25 12.09 -1.42
CA ALA A 235 -32.42 12.51 -2.55
C ALA A 235 -30.93 12.64 -2.16
N CYS A 236 -30.33 11.55 -1.68
CA CYS A 236 -28.97 11.51 -1.13
C CYS A 236 -27.91 12.05 -2.10
N GLY A 237 -28.07 11.82 -3.41
CA GLY A 237 -27.16 12.31 -4.44
C GLY A 237 -27.19 13.83 -4.59
N ILE A 238 -28.38 14.45 -4.49
CA ILE A 238 -28.53 15.91 -4.59
C ILE A 238 -27.97 16.55 -3.32
N ILE A 239 -28.33 16.03 -2.15
CA ILE A 239 -27.83 16.52 -0.86
C ILE A 239 -26.30 16.38 -0.81
N GLY A 240 -25.75 15.22 -1.17
CA GLY A 240 -24.31 15.00 -1.19
C GLY A 240 -23.57 15.95 -2.13
N ALA A 241 -24.12 16.19 -3.33
CA ALA A 241 -23.54 17.16 -4.27
C ALA A 241 -23.57 18.59 -3.72
N GLN A 242 -24.69 19.00 -3.11
CA GLN A 242 -24.81 20.31 -2.47
C GLN A 242 -23.86 20.46 -1.28
N SER A 243 -23.80 19.48 -0.39
CA SER A 243 -22.95 19.52 0.81
C SER A 243 -21.45 19.53 0.50
N ILE A 244 -21.03 18.92 -0.62
CA ILE A 244 -19.63 19.00 -1.08
C ILE A 244 -19.37 20.31 -1.84
N GLY A 245 -20.36 20.81 -2.58
CA GLY A 245 -20.23 22.02 -3.40
C GLY A 245 -20.36 23.34 -2.64
N GLU A 246 -21.22 23.40 -1.61
CA GLU A 246 -21.47 24.60 -0.80
C GLU A 246 -20.19 25.16 -0.17
N PRO A 247 -19.32 24.34 0.47
CA PRO A 247 -18.06 24.83 1.01
C PRO A 247 -17.14 25.40 -0.08
N GLY A 248 -17.26 24.95 -1.33
CA GLY A 248 -16.47 25.47 -2.44
C GLY A 248 -16.63 26.97 -2.69
N THR A 249 -17.81 27.54 -2.38
CA THR A 249 -18.02 29.00 -2.47
C THR A 249 -17.41 29.76 -1.29
N GLN A 250 -17.29 29.09 -0.14
CA GLN A 250 -16.70 29.64 1.10
C GLN A 250 -15.18 29.45 1.16
N MET A 251 -14.63 28.60 0.29
CA MET A 251 -13.19 28.43 0.10
C MET A 251 -12.59 29.71 -0.51
N THR A 252 -12.35 30.69 0.36
CA THR A 252 -11.51 31.85 0.05
C THR A 252 -10.04 31.43 -0.01
N MET A 253 -9.21 32.19 -0.75
CA MET A 253 -7.77 31.95 -0.83
C MET A 253 -7.10 32.13 0.55
N ARG A 254 -7.09 31.10 1.40
CA ARG A 254 -6.09 30.97 2.46
C ARG A 254 -4.79 30.44 1.84
N THR A 255 -4.08 31.35 1.18
CA THR A 255 -2.63 31.24 0.91
C THR A 255 -1.88 31.32 2.25
N PHE A 256 -0.71 30.75 2.53
CA PHE A 256 0.18 29.75 1.95
C PHE A 256 1.26 29.57 3.04
N HIS A 257 0.90 29.14 4.25
CA HIS A 257 1.88 28.97 5.33
C HIS A 257 1.51 27.77 6.18
N TYR A 258 1.78 26.58 5.66
CA TYR A 258 1.86 25.41 6.54
C TYR A 258 3.14 25.57 7.38
N ALA A 259 2.98 25.92 8.66
CA ALA A 259 4.06 26.04 9.62
C ALA A 259 4.66 24.65 9.94
N GLY A 260 5.33 24.05 8.96
CA GLY A 260 5.95 22.73 9.11
C GLY A 260 6.38 22.03 7.81
N VAL A 261 5.87 22.46 6.64
CA VAL A 261 6.20 21.88 5.31
C VAL A 261 6.51 23.01 4.31
N ALA A 262 7.33 23.98 4.72
CA ALA A 262 7.62 25.19 3.94
C ALA A 262 8.37 24.96 2.60
N GLU A 263 8.75 23.72 2.26
CA GLU A 263 9.60 23.43 1.10
C GLU A 263 8.90 22.71 -0.07
N ILE A 264 7.65 22.25 0.09
CA ILE A 264 6.90 21.59 -0.99
C ILE A 264 5.61 22.37 -1.25
N ASN A 265 5.52 22.98 -2.43
CA ASN A 265 4.31 23.65 -2.89
C ASN A 265 3.27 22.59 -3.26
N VAL A 266 2.32 22.31 -2.37
CA VAL A 266 1.16 21.47 -2.66
C VAL A 266 0.00 22.37 -3.06
N THR A 267 -0.73 22.01 -4.12
CA THR A 267 -2.03 22.62 -4.44
C THR A 267 -3.02 22.22 -3.36
N LEU A 268 -3.42 23.19 -2.53
CA LEU A 268 -4.39 23.00 -1.45
C LEU A 268 -5.72 23.68 -1.78
N GLY A 269 -6.78 23.25 -1.09
CA GLY A 269 -8.11 23.87 -1.17
C GLY A 269 -8.92 23.46 -2.40
N LEU A 270 -9.74 24.38 -2.91
CA LEU A 270 -10.71 24.10 -3.97
C LEU A 270 -10.09 23.55 -5.27
N PRO A 271 -8.96 24.08 -5.80
CA PRO A 271 -8.36 23.54 -7.01
C PRO A 271 -8.01 22.05 -6.89
N ARG A 272 -7.61 21.61 -5.68
CA ARG A 272 -7.31 20.20 -5.42
C ARG A 272 -8.58 19.34 -5.43
N LEU A 273 -9.65 19.82 -4.81
CA LEU A 273 -10.93 19.13 -4.82
C LEU A 273 -11.47 18.96 -6.25
N ILE A 274 -11.33 19.98 -7.09
CA ILE A 274 -11.69 19.92 -8.52
C ILE A 274 -10.87 18.84 -9.24
N GLU A 275 -9.54 18.79 -9.02
CA GLU A 275 -8.70 17.75 -9.64
C GLU A 275 -9.10 16.31 -9.27
N ILE A 276 -9.53 16.11 -8.03
CA ILE A 276 -10.00 14.80 -7.53
C ILE A 276 -11.31 14.43 -8.22
N VAL A 277 -12.28 15.33 -8.21
CA VAL A 277 -13.62 15.13 -8.79
C VAL A 277 -13.59 14.96 -10.32
N ASP A 278 -12.70 15.69 -10.99
CA ASP A 278 -12.45 15.55 -12.43
C ASP A 278 -11.56 14.37 -12.78
N ALA A 279 -11.17 13.53 -11.82
CA ALA A 279 -10.30 12.37 -12.02
C ALA A 279 -9.15 12.73 -12.99
N ARG A 280 -8.34 13.72 -12.63
CA ARG A 280 -7.28 14.19 -13.53
C ARG A 280 -6.16 13.14 -13.62
N LYS A 281 -5.82 12.71 -14.84
CA LYS A 281 -4.74 11.71 -15.08
C LYS A 281 -3.38 12.09 -14.48
N LYS A 282 -3.08 13.38 -14.41
CA LYS A 282 -1.87 13.92 -13.79
C LYS A 282 -2.27 15.11 -12.92
N PRO A 283 -2.07 15.06 -11.60
CA PRO A 283 -2.34 16.21 -10.73
C PRO A 283 -1.30 17.31 -10.99
N SER A 284 -1.64 18.56 -10.66
CA SER A 284 -0.73 19.70 -10.89
C SER A 284 0.52 19.63 -10.01
N THR A 285 0.37 19.18 -8.76
CA THR A 285 1.48 18.97 -7.82
C THR A 285 1.42 17.53 -7.25
N PRO A 286 1.96 16.54 -7.97
CA PRO A 286 2.02 15.19 -7.45
C PRO A 286 2.98 15.11 -6.27
N MET A 287 2.61 14.37 -5.23
CA MET A 287 3.45 14.12 -4.07
C MET A 287 3.25 12.69 -3.57
N MET A 288 4.30 12.14 -2.95
CA MET A 288 4.20 10.86 -2.27
C MET A 288 4.74 10.94 -0.85
N THR A 289 4.14 10.13 0.02
CA THR A 289 4.61 9.90 1.38
C THR A 289 5.17 8.49 1.43
N VAL A 290 6.49 8.38 1.38
CA VAL A 290 7.22 7.12 1.34
C VAL A 290 7.68 6.76 2.75
N TYR A 291 7.12 5.66 3.27
CA TYR A 291 7.52 5.11 4.55
C TYR A 291 8.67 4.11 4.35
N LEU A 292 9.50 3.94 5.38
CA LEU A 292 10.67 3.05 5.33
C LEU A 292 10.45 1.81 6.22
N GLU A 293 11.13 0.70 5.91
CA GLU A 293 11.05 -0.55 6.68
C GLU A 293 12.20 -0.73 7.69
N GLY A 294 11.94 -1.47 8.77
CA GLY A 294 12.96 -1.96 9.70
C GLY A 294 13.95 -0.87 10.19
N GLY A 295 15.25 -1.14 10.02
CA GLY A 295 16.34 -0.26 10.46
C GLY A 295 16.44 1.07 9.70
N TYR A 296 15.82 1.19 8.52
CA TYR A 296 15.80 2.43 7.74
C TYR A 296 14.92 3.50 8.39
N LYS A 297 13.96 3.10 9.24
CA LYS A 297 13.08 4.02 9.98
C LYS A 297 13.79 4.88 11.01
N VAL A 298 14.85 4.36 11.63
CA VAL A 298 15.51 4.99 12.79
C VAL A 298 16.82 5.65 12.40
N ASN A 299 17.44 5.21 11.30
CA ASN A 299 18.75 5.69 10.90
C ASN A 299 18.65 6.72 9.75
N ARG A 300 19.13 7.94 10.02
CA ARG A 300 19.08 9.07 9.08
C ARG A 300 19.92 8.83 7.82
N ASP A 301 21.10 8.25 7.97
CA ASP A 301 22.03 8.08 6.83
C ASP A 301 21.51 7.04 5.84
N MET A 302 20.87 5.99 6.36
CA MET A 302 20.22 4.97 5.54
C MET A 302 18.99 5.54 4.82
N ALA A 303 18.17 6.35 5.49
CA ALA A 303 17.08 7.08 4.85
C ALA A 303 17.59 8.04 3.76
N LYS A 304 18.72 8.70 3.99
CA LYS A 304 19.38 9.57 3.00
C LYS A 304 19.85 8.80 1.78
N SER A 305 20.39 7.61 1.95
CA SER A 305 20.78 6.75 0.83
C SER A 305 19.58 6.38 -0.06
N ILE A 306 18.40 6.14 0.54
CA ILE A 306 17.16 5.85 -0.19
C ILE A 306 16.65 7.11 -0.88
N ALA A 307 16.62 8.26 -0.20
CA ALA A 307 16.24 9.52 -0.81
C ALA A 307 17.10 9.86 -2.04
N ASN A 308 18.43 9.69 -1.95
CA ASN A 308 19.37 9.87 -3.05
C ASN A 308 19.16 8.89 -4.22
N LYS A 309 18.64 7.68 -3.95
CA LYS A 309 18.27 6.71 -5.00
C LYS A 309 16.96 7.06 -5.68
N ILE A 310 16.03 7.68 -4.96
CA ILE A 310 14.70 8.05 -5.46
C ILE A 310 14.77 9.35 -6.26
N GLU A 311 15.48 10.36 -5.76
CA GLU A 311 15.58 11.69 -6.37
C GLU A 311 16.21 11.65 -7.77
N ILE A 312 15.51 12.20 -8.76
CA ILE A 312 16.07 12.33 -10.10
C ILE A 312 17.24 13.31 -10.09
N THR A 313 18.40 12.83 -10.54
CA THR A 313 19.57 13.67 -10.68
C THR A 313 19.95 13.74 -12.15
N ARG A 314 19.72 14.91 -12.73
CA ARG A 314 20.17 15.28 -14.06
C ARG A 314 21.58 15.86 -14.01
N LEU A 315 22.27 15.84 -15.15
CA LEU A 315 23.63 16.39 -15.23
C LEU A 315 23.68 17.87 -14.83
N ILE A 316 22.68 18.67 -15.19
CA ILE A 316 22.58 20.09 -14.80
C ILE A 316 22.55 20.32 -13.27
N ASN A 317 22.16 19.32 -12.48
CA ASN A 317 22.10 19.44 -11.01
C ASN A 317 23.46 19.14 -10.35
N ILE A 318 24.41 18.55 -11.09
CA ILE A 318 25.71 18.12 -10.56
C ILE A 318 26.87 18.85 -11.26
N ALA A 319 26.72 19.19 -12.54
CA ALA A 319 27.81 19.71 -13.35
C ALA A 319 27.40 20.97 -14.12
N GLU A 320 28.35 21.90 -14.23
CA GLU A 320 28.29 23.03 -15.16
C GLU A 320 28.74 22.55 -16.54
N ILE A 321 28.03 22.98 -17.59
CA ILE A 321 28.26 22.53 -18.96
C ILE A 321 28.64 23.76 -19.78
N ASP A 322 29.92 23.87 -20.08
CA ASP A 322 30.49 24.93 -20.90
C ASP A 322 30.68 24.44 -22.32
N THR A 323 30.39 25.30 -23.28
CA THR A 323 30.50 24.98 -24.71
C THR A 323 31.63 25.80 -25.30
N ASP A 324 32.73 25.15 -25.68
CA ASP A 324 33.86 25.78 -26.34
C ASP A 324 33.66 25.73 -27.86
N LEU A 325 33.34 26.90 -28.41
CA LEU A 325 33.13 27.10 -29.85
C LEU A 325 34.43 27.03 -30.66
N GLY A 326 35.58 27.33 -30.04
CA GLY A 326 36.87 27.36 -30.73
C GLY A 326 37.42 25.96 -31.00
N ASN A 327 37.29 25.07 -30.03
CA ASN A 327 37.74 23.68 -30.15
C ASN A 327 36.62 22.69 -30.51
N MET A 328 35.38 23.17 -30.67
CA MET A 328 34.19 22.35 -30.89
C MET A 328 34.04 21.25 -29.83
N LYS A 329 34.22 21.62 -28.55
CA LYS A 329 34.13 20.71 -27.41
C LYS A 329 33.09 21.17 -26.40
N ILE A 330 32.52 20.21 -25.68
CA ILE A 330 31.68 20.48 -24.51
C ILE A 330 32.47 20.06 -23.28
N ILE A 331 32.68 20.99 -22.36
CA ILE A 331 33.37 20.76 -21.10
C ILE A 331 32.32 20.62 -20.01
N VAL A 332 32.28 19.47 -19.37
CA VAL A 332 31.42 19.20 -18.23
C VAL A 332 32.27 19.29 -16.97
N ASN A 333 32.00 20.31 -16.15
CA ASN A 333 32.68 20.59 -14.90
C ASN A 333 31.82 20.10 -13.72
N PRO A 334 32.03 18.86 -13.25
CA PRO A 334 31.28 18.32 -12.12
C PRO A 334 31.64 19.01 -10.80
N ASN A 335 30.63 19.36 -10.02
CA ASN A 335 30.81 19.90 -8.69
C ASN A 335 31.01 18.78 -7.67
N GLN A 336 32.23 18.67 -7.13
CA GLN A 336 32.63 17.64 -6.17
C GLN A 336 31.70 17.58 -4.93
N LYS A 337 31.20 18.72 -4.44
CA LYS A 337 30.29 18.77 -3.29
C LYS A 337 28.91 18.19 -3.60
N ALA A 338 28.43 18.32 -4.84
CA ALA A 338 27.15 17.77 -5.27
C ALA A 338 27.24 16.24 -5.45
N ILE A 339 28.38 15.77 -5.96
CA ILE A 339 28.71 14.34 -6.13
C ILE A 339 28.72 13.61 -4.79
N GLU A 340 29.43 14.16 -3.80
CA GLU A 340 29.52 13.57 -2.45
C GLU A 340 28.18 13.56 -1.72
N ARG A 341 27.34 14.58 -1.91
CA ARG A 341 26.01 14.62 -1.27
C ARG A 341 25.04 13.59 -1.82
N LYS A 342 25.17 13.24 -3.11
CA LYS A 342 24.23 12.38 -3.86
C LYS A 342 24.69 10.93 -4.01
N ASP A 343 25.85 10.56 -3.45
CA ASP A 343 26.46 9.23 -3.56
C ASP A 343 26.57 8.78 -5.03
N ILE A 344 27.15 9.64 -5.87
CA ILE A 344 27.37 9.37 -7.29
C ILE A 344 28.87 9.23 -7.52
N SER A 345 29.27 8.27 -8.35
CA SER A 345 30.68 8.15 -8.75
C SER A 345 30.91 8.83 -10.10
N MET A 346 32.13 9.34 -10.31
CA MET A 346 32.55 9.88 -11.62
C MET A 346 32.41 8.82 -12.74
N GLU A 347 32.56 7.54 -12.40
CA GLU A 347 32.38 6.41 -13.33
C GLU A 347 30.93 6.26 -13.80
N ASP A 348 29.95 6.54 -12.95
CA ASP A 348 28.54 6.46 -13.32
C ASP A 348 28.16 7.56 -14.33
N ILE A 349 28.75 8.75 -14.17
CA ILE A 349 28.58 9.86 -15.10
C ILE A 349 29.18 9.49 -16.46
N GLU A 350 30.40 8.92 -16.49
CA GLU A 350 31.04 8.48 -17.74
C GLU A 350 30.26 7.39 -18.47
N LYS A 351 29.75 6.37 -17.75
CA LYS A 351 28.93 5.31 -18.35
C LYS A 351 27.67 5.87 -19.02
N LYS A 352 27.05 6.88 -18.39
CA LYS A 352 25.85 7.54 -18.93
C LYS A 352 26.19 8.45 -20.10
N LEU A 353 27.28 9.18 -20.05
CA LEU A 353 27.75 10.00 -21.17
C LEU A 353 28.08 9.15 -22.41
N LYS A 354 28.71 7.97 -22.23
CA LYS A 354 28.99 7.02 -23.32
C LYS A 354 27.73 6.46 -24.00
N SER A 355 26.58 6.49 -23.33
CA SER A 355 25.31 6.05 -23.90
C SER A 355 24.72 7.05 -24.91
N VAL A 356 25.24 8.28 -24.94
CA VAL A 356 24.88 9.29 -25.94
C VAL A 356 25.60 8.94 -27.24
N ARG A 357 24.83 8.65 -28.28
CA ARG A 357 25.37 8.31 -29.62
C ARG A 357 26.23 9.47 -30.13
N ARG A 358 27.33 9.14 -30.84
CA ARG A 358 28.21 10.08 -31.57
C ARG A 358 29.08 11.01 -30.69
N THR A 359 29.63 10.53 -29.58
CA THR A 359 30.55 11.32 -28.75
C THR A 359 31.83 10.56 -28.39
N LYS A 360 32.99 11.24 -28.48
CA LYS A 360 34.24 10.78 -27.87
C LYS A 360 34.42 11.50 -26.54
N ILE A 361 34.74 10.76 -25.49
CA ILE A 361 34.88 11.30 -24.14
C ILE A 361 36.34 11.23 -23.73
N ASN A 362 36.93 12.38 -23.44
CA ASN A 362 38.27 12.50 -22.87
C ASN A 362 38.16 12.95 -21.42
N ARG A 363 38.85 12.25 -20.53
CA ARG A 363 38.90 12.60 -19.11
C ARG A 363 40.09 13.52 -18.87
N ALA A 364 39.82 14.78 -18.51
CA ALA A 364 40.81 15.63 -17.87
C ALA A 364 40.65 15.48 -16.34
N SER A 365 41.70 15.77 -15.58
CA SER A 365 41.82 15.44 -14.14
C SER A 365 40.60 15.82 -13.28
N ASN A 366 39.86 16.88 -13.63
CA ASN A 366 38.67 17.34 -12.90
C ASN A 366 37.46 17.68 -13.77
N SER A 367 37.53 17.43 -15.09
CA SER A 367 36.49 17.79 -16.05
C SER A 367 36.36 16.71 -17.14
N ILE A 368 35.14 16.56 -17.67
CA ILE A 368 34.86 15.59 -18.72
C ILE A 368 34.69 16.36 -20.03
N GLU A 369 35.57 16.10 -21.00
CA GLU A 369 35.47 16.66 -22.34
C GLU A 369 34.66 15.72 -23.23
N VAL A 370 33.61 16.25 -23.85
CA VAL A 370 32.78 15.54 -24.83
C VAL A 370 33.04 16.17 -26.20
N LEU A 371 33.61 15.39 -27.10
CA LEU A 371 33.84 15.77 -28.50
C LEU A 371 32.72 15.18 -29.39
N PRO A 372 31.99 16.00 -30.17
CA PRO A 372 31.09 15.53 -31.21
C PRO A 372 31.86 14.77 -32.30
N THR A 373 31.19 13.84 -33.00
CA THR A 373 31.80 13.14 -34.14
C THR A 373 31.77 13.98 -35.42
N ASP A 374 30.71 14.79 -35.59
CA ASP A 374 30.57 15.71 -36.72
C ASP A 374 30.79 17.15 -36.21
N GLU A 375 31.75 17.88 -36.82
CA GLU A 375 32.13 19.26 -36.46
C GLU A 375 31.11 20.29 -36.97
N THR A 376 29.82 20.08 -36.70
CA THR A 376 28.74 21.02 -37.08
C THR A 376 28.17 21.71 -35.84
N TYR A 377 28.04 23.03 -35.91
CA TYR A 377 27.45 23.85 -34.83
C TYR A 377 26.08 23.33 -34.36
N ARG A 378 25.23 22.90 -35.30
CA ARG A 378 23.89 22.34 -35.02
C ARG A 378 23.95 21.05 -34.19
N GLU A 379 24.94 20.20 -34.42
CA GLU A 379 25.09 18.96 -33.65
C GLU A 379 25.66 19.24 -32.26
N LEU A 380 26.62 20.15 -32.14
CA LEU A 380 27.16 20.59 -30.86
C LEU A 380 26.06 21.20 -29.96
N GLN A 381 25.17 22.03 -30.52
CA GLN A 381 24.03 22.58 -29.77
C GLN A 381 23.03 21.50 -29.35
N ARG A 382 22.70 20.54 -30.24
CA ARG A 382 21.83 19.40 -29.90
C ARG A 382 22.41 18.54 -28.79
N ILE A 383 23.69 18.19 -28.90
CA ILE A 383 24.39 17.38 -27.90
C ILE A 383 24.45 18.14 -26.57
N SER A 384 24.70 19.46 -26.58
CA SER A 384 24.66 20.28 -25.36
C SER A 384 23.28 20.24 -24.67
N GLU A 385 22.19 20.34 -25.43
CA GLU A 385 20.82 20.22 -24.88
C GLU A 385 20.48 18.80 -24.39
N GLU A 386 20.96 17.77 -25.07
CA GLU A 386 20.80 16.38 -24.64
C GLU A 386 21.60 16.09 -23.37
N LEU A 387 22.83 16.59 -23.28
CA LEU A 387 23.69 16.47 -22.10
C LEU A 387 23.06 17.17 -20.89
N LYS A 388 22.44 18.34 -21.06
CA LYS A 388 21.72 19.03 -19.98
C LYS A 388 20.57 18.18 -19.41
N ASN A 389 19.89 17.42 -20.25
CA ASN A 389 18.72 16.62 -19.88
C ASN A 389 19.02 15.16 -19.53
N ILE A 390 20.28 14.72 -19.65
CA ILE A 390 20.65 13.34 -19.37
C ILE A 390 20.41 13.00 -17.89
N LYS A 391 19.81 11.84 -17.66
CA LYS A 391 19.50 11.32 -16.32
C LYS A 391 20.65 10.41 -15.88
N ILE A 392 21.28 10.76 -14.76
CA ILE A 392 22.40 9.98 -14.22
C ILE A 392 21.87 8.90 -13.27
N LYS A 393 21.06 9.30 -12.29
CA LYS A 393 20.50 8.45 -11.24
C LYS A 393 19.09 8.92 -10.87
N GLY A 394 18.28 8.04 -10.31
CA GLY A 394 16.96 8.36 -9.79
C GLY A 394 15.80 7.75 -10.57
N ILE A 395 14.61 7.91 -10.00
CA ILE A 395 13.37 7.39 -10.57
C ILE A 395 12.72 8.49 -11.42
N ASP A 396 12.17 8.11 -12.57
CA ASP A 396 11.48 9.04 -13.45
C ASP A 396 10.25 9.65 -12.77
N GLY A 397 10.07 10.97 -12.89
CA GLY A 397 8.89 11.67 -12.39
C GLY A 397 9.05 12.26 -10.99
N ILE A 398 10.13 11.92 -10.26
CA ILE A 398 10.37 12.44 -8.90
C ILE A 398 11.47 13.48 -8.95
N LYS A 399 11.11 14.74 -8.75
CA LYS A 399 12.03 15.89 -8.84
C LYS A 399 12.90 16.03 -7.59
N ARG A 400 12.32 15.89 -6.41
CA ARG A 400 12.97 16.15 -5.12
C ARG A 400 12.48 15.17 -4.05
N ALA A 401 13.35 14.76 -3.14
CA ALA A 401 13.00 13.93 -1.99
C ALA A 401 13.46 14.62 -0.69
N ILE A 402 12.53 14.85 0.24
CA ILE A 402 12.77 15.52 1.52
C ILE A 402 12.52 14.52 2.64
N ILE A 403 13.46 14.43 3.58
CA ILE A 403 13.37 13.50 4.71
C ILE A 403 12.89 14.26 5.94
N ARG A 404 11.85 13.76 6.58
CA ARG A 404 11.30 14.31 7.83
C ARG A 404 11.24 13.23 8.90
N LYS A 405 11.39 13.62 10.17
CA LYS A 405 11.19 12.72 11.30
C LYS A 405 9.80 12.97 11.89
N GLU A 406 8.90 12.00 11.77
CA GLU A 406 7.55 12.04 12.32
C GLU A 406 7.35 10.92 13.34
N LYS A 407 6.87 11.27 14.54
CA LYS A 407 6.58 10.31 15.64
C LYS A 407 7.74 9.34 15.96
N GLY A 408 8.99 9.75 15.70
CA GLY A 408 10.19 8.93 15.93
C GLY A 408 10.69 8.13 14.71
N GLU A 409 9.93 8.09 13.60
CA GLU A 409 10.31 7.43 12.35
C GLU A 409 10.73 8.46 11.29
N TYR A 410 11.69 8.10 10.43
CA TYR A 410 12.03 8.89 9.24
C TYR A 410 11.08 8.53 8.07
N VAL A 411 10.43 9.54 7.52
CA VAL A 411 9.51 9.47 6.38
C VAL A 411 10.06 10.36 5.26
N ILE A 412 9.94 9.90 4.02
CA ILE A 412 10.40 10.64 2.84
C ILE A 412 9.19 11.21 2.10
N TYR A 413 9.16 12.53 1.95
CA TYR A 413 8.19 13.22 1.10
C TYR A 413 8.82 13.51 -0.26
N THR A 414 8.16 13.10 -1.34
CA THR A 414 8.64 13.34 -2.69
C THR A 414 7.83 14.41 -3.39
N GLU A 415 8.51 15.28 -4.14
CA GLU A 415 7.90 16.14 -5.16
C GLU A 415 7.87 15.35 -6.47
N GLY A 416 6.68 15.01 -6.94
CA GLY A 416 6.45 14.09 -8.04
C GLY A 416 5.99 12.71 -7.59
N SER A 417 5.33 12.00 -8.49
CA SER A 417 4.76 10.67 -8.28
C SER A 417 5.36 9.67 -9.27
N ASN A 418 5.81 8.53 -8.74
CA ASN A 418 6.02 7.31 -9.52
C ASN A 418 5.84 6.11 -8.61
N PHE A 419 4.58 5.76 -8.40
CA PHE A 419 4.18 4.79 -7.39
C PHE A 419 4.73 3.39 -7.66
N GLU A 420 4.66 2.94 -8.92
CA GLU A 420 5.12 1.62 -9.35
C GLU A 420 6.63 1.41 -9.06
N LYS A 421 7.47 2.36 -9.48
CA LYS A 421 8.92 2.23 -9.30
C LYS A 421 9.33 2.38 -7.84
N ILE A 422 8.63 3.18 -7.03
CA ILE A 422 8.96 3.35 -5.61
C ILE A 422 8.71 2.08 -4.82
N LEU A 423 7.60 1.38 -5.06
CA LEU A 423 7.31 0.13 -4.35
C LEU A 423 8.32 -0.99 -4.66
N ALA A 424 9.03 -0.89 -5.77
CA ALA A 424 10.11 -1.82 -6.14
C ALA A 424 11.44 -1.52 -5.42
N VAL A 425 11.58 -0.37 -4.76
CA VAL A 425 12.83 0.01 -4.08
C VAL A 425 12.98 -0.75 -2.76
N GLU A 426 14.14 -1.38 -2.56
CA GLU A 426 14.49 -2.04 -1.30
C GLU A 426 14.58 -1.03 -0.14
N GLY A 427 13.91 -1.34 0.97
CA GLY A 427 13.87 -0.51 2.18
C GLY A 427 12.67 0.43 2.26
N VAL A 428 11.83 0.49 1.23
CA VAL A 428 10.53 1.19 1.25
C VAL A 428 9.44 0.27 1.78
N ASP A 429 8.61 0.81 2.68
CA ASP A 429 7.45 0.12 3.26
C ASP A 429 6.28 0.13 2.28
N LYS A 430 6.02 -1.03 1.70
CA LYS A 430 4.99 -1.21 0.67
C LYS A 430 3.57 -1.11 1.23
N THR A 431 3.39 -1.30 2.54
CA THR A 431 2.06 -1.36 3.17
C THR A 431 1.52 0.00 3.56
N ARG A 432 2.41 0.97 3.83
CA ARG A 432 2.05 2.31 4.32
C ARG A 432 2.32 3.43 3.32
N THR A 433 3.14 3.19 2.29
CA THR A 433 3.47 4.23 1.30
C THR A 433 2.25 4.65 0.50
N THR A 434 1.98 5.96 0.44
CA THR A 434 0.83 6.55 -0.24
C THR A 434 1.24 7.67 -1.19
N THR A 435 0.35 8.00 -2.12
CA THR A 435 0.52 9.08 -3.10
C THR A 435 -0.79 9.85 -3.24
N ASN A 436 -0.71 11.11 -3.60
CA ASN A 436 -1.89 11.92 -3.93
C ASN A 436 -2.35 11.70 -5.40
N ASP A 437 -1.57 10.95 -6.19
CA ASP A 437 -1.89 10.60 -7.57
C ASP A 437 -2.84 9.38 -7.62
N ILE A 438 -4.13 9.66 -7.76
CA ILE A 438 -5.21 8.66 -7.75
C ILE A 438 -5.07 7.67 -8.90
N TYR A 439 -4.65 8.12 -10.10
CA TYR A 439 -4.46 7.22 -11.24
C TYR A 439 -3.28 6.28 -11.04
N ALA A 440 -2.21 6.74 -10.41
CA ALA A 440 -1.09 5.87 -10.05
C ALA A 440 -1.52 4.77 -9.07
N ILE A 441 -2.37 5.09 -8.09
CA ILE A 441 -2.94 4.11 -7.15
C ILE A 441 -3.84 3.12 -7.88
N TYR A 442 -4.74 3.61 -8.74
CA TYR A 442 -5.63 2.78 -9.54
C TYR A 442 -4.86 1.75 -10.38
N ASN A 443 -3.78 2.16 -11.05
CA ASN A 443 -3.01 1.27 -11.91
C ASN A 443 -2.22 0.19 -11.13
N VAL A 444 -1.80 0.48 -9.91
CA VAL A 444 -0.90 -0.41 -9.14
C VAL A 444 -1.65 -1.26 -8.11
N LEU A 445 -2.59 -0.65 -7.36
CA LEU A 445 -3.33 -1.29 -6.27
C LEU A 445 -4.77 -1.64 -6.64
N GLY A 446 -5.32 -1.06 -7.70
CA GLY A 446 -6.67 -1.34 -8.20
C GLY A 446 -7.75 -0.36 -7.73
N VAL A 447 -9.00 -0.71 -8.05
CA VAL A 447 -10.17 0.18 -7.95
C VAL A 447 -10.49 0.55 -6.50
N GLU A 448 -10.54 -0.41 -5.59
CA GLU A 448 -10.89 -0.15 -4.18
C GLU A 448 -9.85 0.70 -3.46
N ALA A 449 -8.58 0.54 -3.81
CA ALA A 449 -7.52 1.40 -3.29
C ALA A 449 -7.69 2.83 -3.81
N ALA A 450 -8.06 3.01 -5.08
CA ALA A 450 -8.36 4.32 -5.65
C ALA A 450 -9.60 4.95 -5.00
N ARG A 451 -10.67 4.18 -4.77
CA ARG A 451 -11.89 4.61 -4.06
C ARG A 451 -11.56 5.17 -2.67
N ASN A 452 -10.81 4.40 -1.87
CA ASN A 452 -10.38 4.85 -0.55
C ASN A 452 -9.44 6.06 -0.64
N SER A 453 -8.56 6.12 -1.64
CA SER A 453 -7.69 7.27 -1.87
C SER A 453 -8.49 8.54 -2.18
N ILE A 454 -9.55 8.45 -2.99
CA ILE A 454 -10.45 9.58 -3.30
C ILE A 454 -11.11 10.07 -2.00
N ILE A 455 -11.63 9.14 -1.18
CA ILE A 455 -12.27 9.49 0.09
C ILE A 455 -11.30 10.21 1.02
N HIS A 456 -10.12 9.64 1.23
CA HIS A 456 -9.11 10.22 2.12
C HIS A 456 -8.61 11.57 1.61
N GLU A 457 -8.32 11.70 0.33
CA GLU A 457 -7.80 12.93 -0.25
C GLU A 457 -8.84 14.06 -0.21
N ALA A 458 -10.10 13.77 -0.59
CA ALA A 458 -11.18 14.75 -0.56
C ALA A 458 -11.50 15.18 0.89
N HIS A 459 -11.55 14.23 1.82
CA HIS A 459 -11.78 14.52 3.24
C HIS A 459 -10.64 15.37 3.83
N ASN A 460 -9.38 15.00 3.58
CA ASN A 460 -8.22 15.76 4.08
C ASN A 460 -8.20 17.17 3.49
N THR A 461 -8.49 17.33 2.20
CA THR A 461 -8.53 18.64 1.53
C THR A 461 -9.59 19.56 2.15
N LEU A 462 -10.77 19.03 2.49
CA LEU A 462 -11.84 19.77 3.16
C LEU A 462 -11.47 20.10 4.63
N GLN A 463 -10.92 19.13 5.35
CA GLN A 463 -10.54 19.28 6.75
C GLN A 463 -9.40 20.28 6.95
N GLU A 464 -8.43 20.34 6.04
CA GLU A 464 -7.35 21.34 6.06
C GLU A 464 -7.86 22.77 5.93
N GLN A 465 -9.00 22.98 5.27
CA GLN A 465 -9.67 24.28 5.18
C GLN A 465 -10.56 24.57 6.39
N GLY A 466 -10.63 23.66 7.37
CA GLY A 466 -11.49 23.77 8.54
C GLY A 466 -12.98 23.55 8.24
N LEU A 467 -13.29 23.02 7.06
CA LEU A 467 -14.66 22.71 6.64
C LEU A 467 -14.97 21.27 7.01
N ASN A 468 -16.09 21.06 7.72
CA ASN A 468 -16.50 19.74 8.16
C ASN A 468 -17.67 19.26 7.30
N VAL A 469 -17.37 18.40 6.32
CA VAL A 469 -18.38 17.71 5.51
C VAL A 469 -18.43 16.27 5.97
N ASP A 470 -19.64 15.72 6.12
CA ASP A 470 -19.80 14.33 6.52
C ASP A 470 -19.20 13.39 5.46
N ILE A 471 -18.43 12.40 5.94
CA ILE A 471 -17.72 11.45 5.07
C ILE A 471 -18.67 10.65 4.16
N ARG A 472 -19.94 10.46 4.55
CA ARG A 472 -20.91 9.71 3.75
C ARG A 472 -21.17 10.34 2.39
N HIS A 473 -21.16 11.68 2.30
CA HIS A 473 -21.31 12.37 1.02
C HIS A 473 -20.10 12.12 0.12
N ILE A 474 -18.90 12.14 0.69
CA ILE A 474 -17.65 11.87 -0.03
C ILE A 474 -17.60 10.41 -0.48
N MET A 475 -18.05 9.48 0.37
CA MET A 475 -18.17 8.06 0.03
C MET A 475 -19.12 7.85 -1.14
N LEU A 476 -20.30 8.48 -1.13
CA LEU A 476 -21.26 8.38 -2.24
C LEU A 476 -20.65 8.86 -3.56
N VAL A 477 -19.90 9.96 -3.52
CA VAL A 477 -19.19 10.47 -4.71
C VAL A 477 -18.10 9.50 -5.17
N ALA A 478 -17.25 9.03 -4.26
CA ALA A 478 -16.19 8.08 -4.60
C ALA A 478 -16.75 6.78 -5.19
N ASP A 479 -17.83 6.24 -4.61
CA ASP A 479 -18.51 5.04 -5.09
C ASP A 479 -19.05 5.26 -6.49
N THR A 480 -19.71 6.39 -6.74
CA THR A 480 -20.23 6.76 -8.06
C THR A 480 -19.10 6.91 -9.09
N MET A 481 -17.94 7.46 -8.70
CA MET A 481 -16.77 7.60 -9.58
C MET A 481 -16.10 6.26 -9.92
N THR A 482 -16.28 5.23 -9.08
CA THR A 482 -15.63 3.92 -9.24
C THR A 482 -16.56 2.76 -9.61
N ALA A 483 -17.86 3.02 -9.75
CA ALA A 483 -18.89 1.99 -9.91
C ALA A 483 -18.66 1.04 -11.10
N ASP A 484 -18.12 1.55 -12.21
CA ASP A 484 -17.90 0.77 -13.44
C ASP A 484 -16.56 0.01 -13.46
N GLY A 485 -15.88 -0.09 -12.32
CA GLY A 485 -14.56 -0.73 -12.23
C GLY A 485 -13.39 0.11 -12.78
N THR A 486 -13.65 1.37 -13.16
CA THR A 486 -12.63 2.34 -13.58
C THR A 486 -12.88 3.67 -12.85
N VAL A 487 -11.82 4.45 -12.59
CA VAL A 487 -11.98 5.79 -12.00
C VAL A 487 -12.40 6.76 -13.10
N ARG A 488 -13.63 7.26 -13.02
CA ARG A 488 -14.23 8.16 -14.00
C ARG A 488 -14.42 9.57 -13.44
N PRO A 489 -14.25 10.62 -14.28
CA PRO A 489 -14.58 11.98 -13.89
C PRO A 489 -16.08 12.14 -13.73
N ILE A 490 -16.52 13.01 -12.81
CA ILE A 490 -17.96 13.28 -12.60
C ILE A 490 -18.57 14.05 -13.79
N GLY A 491 -17.77 14.87 -14.46
CA GLY A 491 -18.22 15.74 -15.56
C GLY A 491 -18.58 15.01 -16.85
N ARG A 492 -18.67 15.80 -17.93
CA ARG A 492 -19.15 15.38 -19.27
C ARG A 492 -18.42 14.20 -19.91
N GLN A 493 -17.17 13.94 -19.52
CA GLN A 493 -16.34 12.87 -20.11
C GLN A 493 -16.44 11.55 -19.33
N GLY A 494 -17.24 11.49 -18.27
CA GLY A 494 -17.43 10.29 -17.45
C GLY A 494 -18.88 10.15 -17.03
N VAL A 495 -19.14 10.20 -15.72
CA VAL A 495 -20.43 9.82 -15.11
C VAL A 495 -21.62 10.55 -15.74
N SER A 496 -21.52 11.86 -15.98
CA SER A 496 -22.63 12.63 -16.54
C SER A 496 -22.82 12.42 -18.05
N GLY A 497 -21.74 12.15 -18.78
CA GLY A 497 -21.78 11.92 -20.24
C GLY A 497 -22.20 10.51 -20.64
N GLU A 498 -22.07 9.55 -19.73
CA GLU A 498 -22.46 8.15 -19.91
C GLU A 498 -23.85 7.81 -19.35
N LYS A 499 -24.60 8.81 -18.85
CA LYS A 499 -26.00 8.59 -18.46
C LYS A 499 -26.79 7.95 -19.59
N SER A 500 -27.68 7.01 -19.23
CA SER A 500 -28.49 6.27 -20.20
C SER A 500 -29.42 7.19 -21.00
N SER A 501 -30.04 8.16 -20.34
CA SER A 501 -30.95 9.11 -20.99
C SER A 501 -30.23 10.04 -21.98
N VAL A 502 -30.80 10.19 -23.17
CA VAL A 502 -30.37 11.14 -24.18
C VAL A 502 -30.74 12.55 -23.76
N ILE A 503 -31.96 12.74 -23.26
CA ILE A 503 -32.48 14.04 -22.83
C ILE A 503 -31.65 14.60 -21.68
N ALA A 504 -31.32 13.77 -20.69
CA ALA A 504 -30.47 14.18 -19.57
C ALA A 504 -29.06 14.59 -20.01
N ARG A 505 -28.45 13.84 -20.94
CA ARG A 505 -27.13 14.21 -21.51
C ARG A 505 -27.21 15.52 -22.29
N ALA A 506 -28.23 15.67 -23.12
CA ALA A 506 -28.42 16.86 -23.95
C ALA A 506 -28.74 18.13 -23.12
N ALA A 507 -29.44 17.99 -22.00
CA ALA A 507 -29.75 19.06 -21.08
C ALA A 507 -28.55 19.50 -20.23
N PHE A 508 -27.58 18.60 -20.00
CA PHE A 508 -26.38 18.90 -19.21
C PHE A 508 -25.34 19.69 -20.01
N GLU A 509 -24.88 19.18 -21.17
CA GLU A 509 -23.90 19.87 -22.02
C GLU A 509 -23.89 19.28 -23.45
N ILE A 510 -23.41 20.04 -24.44
CA ILE A 510 -23.21 19.59 -25.84
C ILE A 510 -24.50 19.02 -26.48
N THR A 511 -25.61 19.75 -26.30
CA THR A 511 -26.99 19.35 -26.68
C THR A 511 -27.10 18.80 -28.11
N VAL A 512 -26.63 19.56 -29.10
CA VAL A 512 -26.80 19.23 -30.52
C VAL A 512 -26.14 17.90 -30.88
N ASN A 513 -24.92 17.65 -30.39
CA ASN A 513 -24.19 16.43 -30.72
C ASN A 513 -24.83 15.19 -30.09
N HIS A 514 -25.36 15.29 -28.87
CA HIS A 514 -26.04 14.19 -28.22
C HIS A 514 -27.33 13.81 -28.97
N LEU A 515 -28.15 14.80 -29.33
CA LEU A 515 -29.39 14.56 -30.08
C LEU A 515 -29.12 13.99 -31.48
N LEU A 516 -28.15 14.52 -32.22
CA LEU A 516 -27.81 14.01 -33.55
C LEU A 516 -27.28 12.58 -33.51
N LYS A 517 -26.40 12.26 -32.54
CA LYS A 517 -25.87 10.89 -32.37
C LYS A 517 -26.98 9.91 -31.97
N ALA A 518 -27.86 10.31 -31.07
CA ALA A 518 -29.00 9.52 -30.64
C ALA A 518 -29.96 9.26 -31.82
N ALA A 519 -30.30 10.29 -32.59
CA ALA A 519 -31.14 10.17 -33.79
C ALA A 519 -30.51 9.24 -34.83
N LYS A 520 -29.20 9.35 -35.07
CA LYS A 520 -28.48 8.47 -36.00
C LYS A 520 -28.50 7.00 -35.58
N LYS A 521 -28.47 6.73 -34.27
CA LYS A 521 -28.48 5.37 -33.70
C LYS A 521 -29.89 4.82 -33.43
N GLY A 522 -30.91 5.67 -33.43
CA GLY A 522 -32.25 5.32 -32.95
C GLY A 522 -32.28 5.05 -31.44
N GLU A 523 -31.51 5.80 -30.64
CA GLU A 523 -31.55 5.68 -29.17
C GLU A 523 -32.94 6.13 -28.65
N VAL A 524 -33.53 5.34 -27.74
CA VAL A 524 -34.82 5.62 -27.10
C VAL A 524 -34.58 6.06 -25.66
N ASP A 525 -35.31 7.07 -25.20
CA ASP A 525 -35.24 7.55 -23.82
C ASP A 525 -36.34 6.91 -22.97
N GLU A 526 -35.96 6.34 -21.82
CA GLU A 526 -36.88 5.63 -20.92
C GLU A 526 -37.47 6.52 -19.81
N LEU A 527 -37.06 7.80 -19.72
CA LEU A 527 -37.55 8.77 -18.73
C LEU A 527 -37.47 8.26 -17.28
N LYS A 528 -36.37 7.59 -16.92
CA LYS A 528 -36.18 7.03 -15.57
C LYS A 528 -35.55 8.04 -14.61
N GLY A 529 -34.78 9.01 -15.12
CA GLY A 529 -34.04 9.98 -14.35
C GLY A 529 -34.85 11.22 -13.98
N VAL A 530 -34.26 12.04 -13.11
CA VAL A 530 -34.91 13.25 -12.58
C VAL A 530 -35.03 14.33 -13.66
N ALA A 531 -33.95 14.58 -14.41
CA ALA A 531 -33.90 15.66 -15.39
C ALA A 531 -34.90 15.46 -16.54
N GLU A 532 -35.00 14.22 -17.05
CA GLU A 532 -35.94 13.90 -18.13
C GLU A 532 -37.40 14.14 -17.72
N ASN A 533 -37.78 13.65 -16.54
CA ASN A 533 -39.14 13.77 -16.03
C ASN A 533 -39.53 15.24 -15.82
N ILE A 534 -38.60 16.07 -15.30
CA ILE A 534 -38.83 17.51 -15.15
C ILE A 534 -39.04 18.18 -16.52
N ILE A 535 -38.22 17.85 -17.52
CA ILE A 535 -38.31 18.45 -18.86
C ILE A 535 -39.62 18.08 -19.56
N VAL A 536 -40.07 16.84 -19.41
CA VAL A 536 -41.32 16.34 -20.01
C VAL A 536 -42.56 16.74 -19.19
N GLY A 537 -42.39 17.18 -17.95
CA GLY A 537 -43.49 17.59 -17.05
C GLY A 537 -44.11 16.44 -16.26
N GLN A 538 -43.40 15.32 -16.09
CA GLN A 538 -43.80 14.19 -15.25
C GLN A 538 -43.28 14.33 -13.81
N PRO A 539 -43.99 13.80 -12.80
CA PRO A 539 -43.48 13.77 -11.43
C PRO A 539 -42.21 12.91 -11.36
N ILE A 540 -41.24 13.38 -10.58
CA ILE A 540 -39.96 12.67 -10.37
C ILE A 540 -40.16 11.47 -9.44
N LYS A 541 -39.38 10.40 -9.68
CA LYS A 541 -39.36 9.19 -8.83
C LYS A 541 -38.43 9.34 -7.61
N LEU A 542 -38.46 10.50 -6.95
CA LEU A 542 -37.72 10.77 -5.72
C LEU A 542 -38.64 11.40 -4.68
N GLY A 543 -38.36 11.16 -3.39
CA GLY A 543 -39.18 11.64 -2.30
C GLY A 543 -40.63 11.17 -2.41
N THR A 544 -41.57 12.11 -2.30
CA THR A 544 -43.01 11.82 -2.32
C THR A 544 -43.52 11.27 -3.64
N GLY A 545 -42.83 11.50 -4.76
CA GLY A 545 -43.23 11.00 -6.08
C GLY A 545 -43.05 9.48 -6.27
N SER A 546 -42.38 8.81 -5.33
CA SER A 546 -42.18 7.36 -5.32
C SER A 546 -43.09 6.62 -4.34
N VAL A 547 -43.94 7.34 -3.58
CA VAL A 547 -44.88 6.73 -2.66
C VAL A 547 -46.19 6.42 -3.39
N GLU A 548 -46.56 5.14 -3.42
CA GLU A 548 -47.85 4.69 -3.95
C GLU A 548 -48.85 4.54 -2.80
N LEU A 549 -49.99 5.21 -2.91
CA LEU A 549 -51.08 5.13 -1.94
C LEU A 549 -52.14 4.15 -2.44
N SER A 550 -52.51 3.20 -1.59
CA SER A 550 -53.66 2.32 -1.81
C SER A 550 -54.62 2.50 -0.64
N VAL A 551 -55.90 2.73 -0.94
CA VAL A 551 -56.94 2.90 0.08
C VAL A 551 -58.04 1.89 -0.17
N ASP A 552 -58.43 1.18 0.90
CA ASP A 552 -59.55 0.26 0.89
C ASP A 552 -60.88 1.04 0.99
N ILE A 553 -61.53 1.19 -0.16
CA ILE A 553 -62.79 1.94 -0.32
C ILE A 553 -63.92 1.31 0.52
N GLY A 554 -63.88 0.01 0.79
CA GLY A 554 -64.90 -0.69 1.60
C GLY A 554 -64.87 -0.34 3.08
N LYS A 555 -63.76 0.19 3.60
CA LYS A 555 -63.65 0.64 5.00
C LYS A 555 -63.96 2.13 5.18
N MET A 556 -64.01 2.90 4.08
CA MET A 556 -64.37 4.32 4.15
C MET A 556 -65.87 4.55 4.32
N SER A 557 -66.73 3.57 3.99
CA SER A 557 -68.20 3.73 4.10
C SER A 557 -68.77 3.53 5.51
N LYS A 558 -67.93 3.33 6.55
CA LYS A 558 -68.38 3.11 7.94
C LYS A 558 -68.29 4.35 8.84
N GLY A 559 -68.18 5.54 8.26
CA GLY A 559 -68.26 6.81 8.97
C GLY A 559 -69.40 7.66 8.44
N GLU A 560 -70.62 7.37 8.90
CA GLU A 560 -71.69 8.38 9.08
C GLU A 560 -71.89 8.60 10.59
#